data_AF-A0A5N9GVM9-F1
#
_entry.id   AF-A0A5N9GVM9-F1
#
_cell.length_a   1.000
_cell.length_b   1.000
_cell.length_c   1.000
_cell.angle_alpha   90.00
_cell.angle_beta   90.00
_cell.angle_gamma   90.00
#
_symmetry.space_group_name_H-M   'P 1'
#
loop_
_entity.id
_entity.type
_entity.pdbx_description
1 polymer ?
#
loop_
_entity_poly.entity_id
_entity_poly.type
_entity_poly.pdbx_seq_one_letter_code
_entity_poly.pdbx_strand_id
1 'polypeptide(L)' 'MAIEAGQPAPDFTLPSTKGDPLTLSSLKGKKVVLAFFPAAFTGG' A
#
# COMPACT_ATOMS: atom_id res chain seq x y z
N MET A 1 -15.41 9.34 1.25
CA MET A 1 -14.49 10.47 1.01
C MET A 1 -13.44 10.01 0.02
N ALA A 2 -13.12 10.83 -0.99
CA ALA A 2 -12.07 10.51 -1.96
C ALA A 2 -10.68 10.85 -1.39
N ILE A 3 -9.64 10.16 -1.86
CA ILE A 3 -8.25 10.53 -1.57
C ILE A 3 -7.85 11.65 -2.53
N GLU A 4 -7.28 12.72 -1.99
CA GLU A 4 -6.88 13.90 -2.75
C GLU A 4 -5.36 14.13 -2.67
N ALA A 5 -4.80 14.78 -3.70
CA ALA A 5 -3.39 15.11 -3.72
C ALA A 5 -3.03 16.10 -2.59
N GLY A 6 -1.88 15.86 -1.93
CA GLY A 6 -1.40 16.67 -0.82
C GLY A 6 -1.95 16.23 0.55
N GLN A 7 -2.97 15.37 0.60
CA GLN A 7 -3.38 14.78 1.87
C GLN A 7 -2.36 13.72 2.33
N PRO A 8 -2.07 13.64 3.64
CA PRO A 8 -1.29 12.56 4.20
C PRO A 8 -1.93 11.21 3.86
N ALA A 9 -1.13 10.26 3.37
CA ALA A 9 -1.61 8.90 3.13
C ALA A 9 -2.12 8.28 4.46
N PRO A 10 -3.33 7.69 4.48
CA PRO A 10 -3.84 7.00 5.66
C PRO A 10 -2.91 5.87 6.07
N ASP A 11 -2.66 5.74 7.37
CA ASP A 11 -1.85 4.62 7.86
C ASP A 11 -2.70 3.34 7.92
N PHE A 12 -2.09 2.22 7.56
CA PHE A 12 -2.73 0.91 7.59
C PHE A 12 -1.68 -0.18 7.77
N THR A 13 -2.12 -1.32 8.30
CA THR A 13 -1.31 -2.53 8.41
C THR A 13 -1.98 -3.64 7.61
N LEU A 14 -1.22 -4.29 6.73
CA LEU A 14 -1.69 -5.42 5.93
C LEU A 14 -0.69 -6.59 6.03
N PRO A 15 -1.13 -7.85 5.88
CA PRO A 15 -0.22 -8.96 5.70
C PRO A 15 0.55 -8.80 4.38
N SER A 16 1.86 -9.00 4.44
CA SER A 16 2.70 -9.06 3.25
C SER A 16 2.57 -10.41 2.54
N THR A 17 3.20 -10.55 1.37
CA THR A 17 3.33 -11.84 0.66
C THR A 17 4.01 -12.93 1.48
N LYS A 18 4.75 -12.57 2.54
CA LYS A 18 5.38 -13.52 3.48
C LYS A 18 4.50 -13.86 4.67
N GLY A 19 3.33 -13.24 4.81
CA GLY A 19 2.41 -13.39 5.94
C GLY A 19 2.70 -12.43 7.10
N ASP A 20 3.89 -11.84 7.16
CA ASP A 20 4.24 -10.87 8.20
C ASP A 20 3.47 -9.56 8.04
N PRO A 21 3.07 -8.89 9.14
CA PRO A 21 2.40 -7.59 9.09
C PRO A 21 3.34 -6.50 8.58
N LEU A 22 2.83 -5.65 7.68
CA LEU A 22 3.52 -4.47 7.15
C LEU A 22 2.65 -3.24 7.39
N THR A 23 3.17 -2.25 8.12
CA THR A 23 2.51 -0.96 8.35
C THR A 23 3.06 0.09 7.39
N LEU A 24 2.19 0.87 6.73
CA LEU A 24 2.61 1.90 5.78
C LEU A 24 3.59 2.91 6.41
N SER A 25 3.32 3.37 7.64
CA SER A 25 4.18 4.32 8.35
C SER A 25 5.60 3.80 8.64
N SER A 26 5.82 2.48 8.64
CA SER A 26 7.17 1.88 8.77
C SER A 26 8.08 2.17 7.57
N LEU A 27 7.50 2.57 6.43
CA LEU A 27 8.22 2.87 5.18
C LEU A 27 8.56 4.36 5.02
N LYS A 28 8.25 5.20 6.02
CA LYS A 28 8.57 6.64 6.00
C LYS A 28 10.06 6.89 5.74
N GLY A 29 10.36 8.00 5.06
CA GLY A 29 11.72 8.33 4.61
C GLY A 29 12.10 7.77 3.23
N LYS A 30 11.22 6.99 2.61
CA LYS A 30 11.35 6.51 1.23
C LYS A 30 10.22 7.06 0.37
N LYS A 31 10.43 7.13 -0.95
CA LYS A 31 9.32 7.32 -1.91
C LYS A 31 8.58 5.99 -2.05
N VAL A 32 7.26 6.00 -1.87
CA VAL A 32 6.41 4.81 -1.87
C VAL A 32 5.30 4.99 -2.89
N VAL A 33 5.01 3.94 -3.67
CA VAL A 33 3.89 3.87 -4.61
C VAL A 33 3.01 2.70 -4.21
N LEU A 34 1.70 2.93 -4.11
CA LEU A 34 0.71 1.89 -3.84
C LEU A 34 -0.02 1.54 -5.14
N ALA A 35 0.05 0.28 -5.55
CA ALA A 35 -0.61 -0.22 -6.75
C ALA A 35 -1.57 -1.35 -6.38
N PHE A 36 -2.77 -1.31 -6.95
CA PHE A 36 -3.80 -2.34 -6.79
C PHE A 36 -4.01 -3.03 -8.12
N PHE A 37 -4.14 -4.35 -8.09
CA PHE A 37 -4.45 -5.15 -9.28
C PHE A 37 -5.56 -6.16 -8.94
N PRO A 38 -6.42 -6.54 -9.90
CA PRO A 38 -7.62 -7.33 -9.60
C PRO A 38 -7.33 -8.76 -9.13
N ALA A 39 -6.33 -9.41 -9.71
CA ALA A 39 -6.00 -10.80 -9.41
C ALA A 39 -4.53 -11.12 -9.69
N ALA A 40 -3.92 -11.93 -8.83
CA ALA A 40 -2.58 -12.47 -9.04
C ALA A 40 -2.58 -13.51 -10.16
N PHE A 41 -1.44 -13.68 -10.83
CA PHE A 41 -1.21 -14.73 -11.85
C PHE A 41 -2.18 -14.71 -13.05
N THR A 42 -2.71 -13.54 -13.40
CA THR A 42 -3.53 -13.37 -14.60
C THR A 42 -2.71 -12.70 -15.71
N GLY A 43 -2.93 -13.15 -16.95
CA GLY A 43 -2.52 -12.39 -18.14
C GLY A 43 -3.54 -11.30 -18.39
N GLY A 44 -3.08 -10.06 -18.58
CA GLY A 44 -3.93 -8.92 -18.90
C GLY A 44 -4.62 -9.01 -20.25
#